data_AF-A0A2S6XCU8-F1
#
_entry.id   AF-A0A2S6XCU8-F1
#
_cell.length_a   1.000
_cell.length_b   1.000
_cell.length_c   1.000
_cell.angle_alpha   90.00
_cell.angle_beta   90.00
_cell.angle_gamma   90.00
#
_symmetry.space_group_name_H-M   'P 1'
#
loop_
_entity.id
_entity.type
_entity.pdbx_description
1 polymer ?
#
loop_
_entity_poly.entity_id
_entity_poly.type
_entity_poly.pdbx_seq_one_letter_code
_entity_poly.pdbx_strand_id
1 'polypeptide(L)'
;MERLLIEGDVDGVYGITARKRRDKSLSDVHGHSITRALAAAASRYGWTGLQFEKALLETTAKGGNHVRNKAHRKGYDKGAKPYLDRVWEGAQQFISAHPVADRHGAIEDLVRLRYRIGSLSWRGVSRNTALRLLMAHWEAARKAGGRTYTLSFREAAEIAGCTLGTAYEAITKRLGGWIRQVKTGTDEHGTTWRLLDGPKGAVEAGGIDAAVVGRLMGLDAFAHRGLGSSSLKIIAALNLEDGQDLLDLADATCMSRATAYRHVKLLEGFGFLEGLDGAWYLSQRARTALAGQVTEFDQAAEEMGTQGTAQRRVDMHKVQRVTWLTKVLPRLRERRMPDVQPVRGDEVPADLVRGSMVVDPVTGEVLEDFAVASDGRLIVVEPELDYDELVHRAALACAS
;
A
#
# COMPACT_ATOMS: atom_id res chain seq x y z
N MET A 1 0.61 24.01 19.07
CA MET A 1 0.68 22.65 19.64
C MET A 1 2.14 22.20 19.55
N GLU A 2 2.94 22.57 20.55
CA GLU A 2 4.39 22.81 20.45
C GLU A 2 5.24 21.76 21.21
N ARG A 3 4.68 20.58 21.47
CA ARG A 3 5.18 19.67 22.50
C ARG A 3 5.94 18.42 22.02
N LEU A 4 6.09 18.22 20.71
CA LEU A 4 6.66 16.96 20.18
C LEU A 4 8.16 17.03 19.84
N LEU A 5 8.77 18.21 19.77
CA LEU A 5 10.15 18.37 19.27
C LEU A 5 11.25 18.32 20.35
N ILE A 6 10.92 18.50 21.64
CA ILE A 6 11.94 18.78 22.67
C ILE A 6 12.18 17.61 23.65
N GLU A 7 11.19 16.75 23.91
CA GLU A 7 11.33 15.74 24.98
C GLU A 7 12.15 14.49 24.59
N GLY A 8 12.44 14.30 23.30
CA GLY A 8 13.07 13.07 22.82
C GLY A 8 12.14 11.86 22.98
N ASP A 9 12.58 10.68 22.53
CA ASP A 9 11.83 9.42 22.68
C ASP A 9 11.73 9.03 24.16
N VAL A 10 10.66 9.46 24.83
CA VAL A 10 10.42 9.20 26.26
C VAL A 10 9.99 7.75 26.49
N ASP A 11 9.32 7.16 25.50
CA ASP A 11 8.64 5.86 25.60
C ASP A 11 9.43 4.71 24.94
N GLY A 12 10.59 4.99 24.34
CA GLY A 12 11.40 3.98 23.67
C GLY A 12 10.75 3.45 22.38
N VAL A 13 9.92 4.24 21.71
CA VAL A 13 9.18 3.87 20.49
C VAL A 13 10.13 3.54 19.33
N TYR A 14 11.33 4.12 19.33
CA TYR A 14 12.38 3.81 18.35
C TYR A 14 13.38 2.75 18.86
N GLY A 15 13.06 2.08 19.97
CA GLY A 15 13.83 0.99 20.56
C GLY A 15 13.30 -0.38 20.15
N ILE A 16 14.19 -1.23 19.65
CA ILE A 16 13.95 -2.67 19.53
C ILE A 16 13.77 -3.22 20.96
N THR A 17 12.63 -3.85 21.21
CA THR A 17 12.34 -4.58 22.46
C THR A 17 13.26 -5.78 22.61
N ALA A 18 14.38 -5.67 23.33
CA ALA A 18 15.00 -6.83 23.97
C ALA A 18 16.03 -6.46 25.07
N ARG A 19 15.92 -7.21 26.16
CA ARG A 19 16.71 -7.26 27.39
C ARG A 19 18.21 -6.93 27.27
N LYS A 20 18.63 -6.03 28.16
CA LYS A 20 19.93 -5.92 28.85
C LYS A 20 20.95 -7.06 28.57
N ARG A 21 21.89 -6.82 27.66
CA ARG A 21 23.32 -7.13 27.87
C ARG A 21 24.19 -6.38 26.86
N ARG A 22 25.20 -5.69 27.40
CA ARG A 22 26.35 -5.00 26.77
C ARG A 22 26.43 -5.12 25.24
N ASP A 23 25.90 -4.12 24.51
CA ASP A 23 26.26 -3.98 23.11
C ASP A 23 26.46 -2.51 22.72
N LYS A 24 27.72 -2.16 22.49
CA LYS A 24 28.13 -0.79 22.17
C LYS A 24 27.65 -0.40 20.77
N SER A 25 27.36 -1.39 19.90
CA SER A 25 26.89 -1.21 18.52
C SER A 25 25.40 -0.80 18.47
N LEU A 26 24.53 -1.42 19.26
CA LEU A 26 23.08 -1.14 19.27
C LEU A 26 22.76 0.29 19.74
N SER A 27 23.49 0.81 20.73
CA SER A 27 23.28 2.21 21.17
C SER A 27 23.80 3.23 20.14
N ASP A 28 24.81 2.87 19.34
CA ASP A 28 25.30 3.70 18.25
C ASP A 28 24.30 3.72 17.08
N VAL A 29 23.72 2.56 16.74
CA VAL A 29 22.65 2.42 15.74
C VAL A 29 21.40 3.19 16.16
N HIS A 30 20.95 3.05 17.41
CA HIS A 30 19.79 3.78 17.92
C HIS A 30 20.04 5.30 17.97
N GLY A 31 21.21 5.72 18.47
CA GLY A 31 21.62 7.13 18.46
C GLY A 31 21.70 7.71 17.04
N HIS A 32 22.18 6.92 16.08
CA HIS A 32 22.18 7.29 14.67
C HIS A 32 20.77 7.47 14.11
N SER A 33 19.88 6.51 14.34
CA SER A 33 18.47 6.56 13.93
C SER A 33 17.74 7.77 14.51
N ILE A 34 17.92 8.06 15.80
CA ILE A 34 17.35 9.26 16.44
C ILE A 34 17.90 10.53 15.77
N THR A 35 19.22 10.62 15.58
CA THR A 35 19.85 11.81 14.96
C THR A 35 19.29 12.04 13.55
N ARG A 36 19.11 10.97 12.75
CA ARG A 36 18.51 11.06 11.41
C ARG A 36 17.04 11.48 11.44
N ALA A 37 16.26 10.95 12.37
CA ALA A 37 14.86 11.34 12.53
C ALA A 37 14.74 12.82 12.91
N LEU A 38 15.57 13.30 13.83
CA LEU A 38 15.63 14.71 14.22
C LEU A 38 16.08 15.60 13.06
N ALA A 39 17.08 15.19 12.27
CA ALA A 39 17.53 15.95 11.10
C ALA A 39 16.41 16.09 10.06
N ALA A 40 15.68 15.00 9.79
CA ALA A 40 14.54 15.03 8.88
C ALA A 40 13.42 15.94 9.40
N ALA A 41 13.08 15.87 10.68
CA ALA A 41 12.07 16.74 11.28
C ALA A 41 12.48 18.22 11.24
N ALA A 42 13.70 18.54 11.67
CA ALA A 42 14.25 19.90 11.66
C ALA A 42 14.29 20.48 10.24
N SER A 43 14.77 19.71 9.26
CA SER A 43 14.79 20.14 7.86
C SER A 43 13.39 20.37 7.30
N ARG A 44 12.39 19.54 7.65
CA ARG A 44 10.99 19.77 7.25
C ARG A 44 10.40 21.04 7.89
N TYR A 45 10.87 21.40 9.07
CA TYR A 45 10.50 22.63 9.77
C TYR A 45 11.26 23.87 9.27
N GLY A 46 12.03 23.74 8.18
CA GLY A 46 12.77 24.85 7.57
C GLY A 46 14.06 25.23 8.30
N TRP A 47 14.56 24.38 9.20
CA TRP A 47 15.85 24.63 9.84
C TRP A 47 16.99 24.51 8.84
N THR A 48 18.05 25.27 9.09
CA THR A 48 19.35 25.12 8.43
C THR A 48 20.19 24.05 9.13
N GLY A 49 21.18 23.49 8.43
CA GLY A 49 22.11 22.52 9.03
C GLY A 49 22.84 23.08 10.25
N LEU A 50 23.15 24.38 10.25
CA LEU A 50 23.76 25.08 11.39
C LEU A 50 22.81 25.16 12.60
N GLN A 51 21.52 25.44 12.39
CA GLN A 51 20.54 25.45 13.48
C GLN A 51 20.37 24.06 14.09
N PHE A 52 20.35 23.02 13.26
CA PHE A 52 20.29 21.63 13.71
C PHE A 52 21.54 21.21 14.50
N GLU A 53 22.71 21.56 13.99
CA GLU A 53 23.99 21.32 14.65
C GLU A 53 24.05 21.99 16.02
N LYS A 54 23.71 23.28 16.07
CA LYS A 54 23.66 24.07 17.31
C LYS A 54 22.72 23.43 18.33
N ALA A 55 21.53 23.03 17.90
CA ALA A 55 20.55 22.38 18.77
C ALA A 55 21.06 21.06 19.37
N LEU A 56 21.79 20.23 18.61
CA LEU A 56 22.29 18.95 19.12
C LEU A 56 23.54 19.08 20.01
N LEU A 57 24.39 20.09 19.78
CA LEU A 57 25.63 20.25 20.53
C LEU A 57 25.50 21.15 21.75
N GLU A 58 24.71 22.22 21.66
CA GLU A 58 24.65 23.27 22.69
C GLU A 58 23.49 23.11 23.68
N THR A 59 22.47 22.31 23.34
CA THR A 59 21.34 22.05 24.25
C THR A 59 21.57 20.80 25.09
N THR A 60 20.98 20.74 26.27
CA THR A 60 20.99 19.54 27.13
C THR A 60 19.96 18.49 26.73
N ALA A 61 19.24 18.69 25.62
CA ALA A 61 18.18 17.78 25.16
C ALA A 61 18.75 16.37 24.89
N LYS A 62 17.98 15.33 25.26
CA LYS A 62 18.39 13.93 25.14
C LYS A 62 18.77 13.54 23.72
N GLY A 63 18.11 14.11 22.71
CA GLY A 63 18.38 13.85 21.29
C GLY A 63 19.82 14.17 20.85
N GLY A 64 20.51 15.09 21.52
CA GLY A 64 21.89 15.45 21.21
C GLY A 64 22.96 14.61 21.93
N ASN A 65 22.57 13.73 22.87
CA ASN A 65 23.52 12.95 23.68
C ASN A 65 24.47 12.11 22.83
N HIS A 66 23.96 11.47 21.77
CA HIS A 66 24.78 10.67 20.86
C HIS A 66 25.88 11.51 20.20
N VAL A 67 25.51 12.69 19.70
CA VAL A 67 26.43 13.59 19.00
C VAL A 67 27.44 14.22 19.95
N ARG A 68 27.02 14.64 21.16
CA ARG A 68 27.94 15.16 22.18
C ARG A 68 28.93 14.10 22.65
N ASN A 69 28.48 12.85 22.86
CA ASN A 69 29.37 11.74 23.17
C ASN A 69 30.37 11.47 22.04
N LYS A 70 29.94 11.63 20.78
CA LYS A 70 30.82 11.51 19.62
C LYS A 70 31.84 12.64 19.56
N ALA A 71 31.43 13.88 19.85
CA ALA A 71 32.32 15.04 19.97
C ALA A 71 33.35 14.84 21.08
N HIS A 72 32.95 14.36 22.25
CA HIS A 72 33.87 14.07 23.37
C HIS A 72 34.88 12.97 23.03
N ARG A 73 34.48 11.93 22.27
CA ARG A 73 35.35 10.79 21.94
C ARG A 73 36.30 11.06 20.78
N LYS A 74 35.85 11.81 19.76
CA LYS A 74 36.56 11.96 18.48
C LYS A 74 36.89 13.42 18.14
N GLY A 75 36.55 14.37 19.00
CA GLY A 75 36.63 15.80 18.73
C GLY A 75 35.47 16.33 17.90
N TYR A 76 35.26 17.64 17.93
CA TYR A 76 34.24 18.33 17.13
C TYR A 76 34.56 18.22 15.63
N ASP A 77 35.72 18.72 15.20
CA ASP A 77 36.10 18.79 13.78
C ASP A 77 36.26 17.42 13.10
N LYS A 78 36.82 16.45 13.83
CA LYS A 78 37.13 15.12 13.28
C LYS A 78 36.02 14.09 13.51
N GLY A 79 35.01 14.42 14.33
CA GLY A 79 34.03 13.46 14.83
C GLY A 79 32.59 13.88 14.63
N ALA A 80 32.19 14.95 15.32
CA ALA A 80 30.79 15.37 15.37
C ALA A 80 30.35 16.13 14.11
N LYS A 81 31.16 17.09 13.65
CA LYS A 81 30.81 17.94 12.51
C LYS A 81 30.61 17.15 11.19
N PRO A 82 31.57 16.32 10.73
CA PRO A 82 31.38 15.53 9.51
C PRO A 82 30.24 14.50 9.61
N TYR A 83 29.92 14.05 10.82
CA TYR A 83 28.80 13.15 11.07
C TYR A 83 27.46 13.87 10.94
N LEU A 84 27.33 15.06 11.53
CA LEU A 84 26.15 15.89 11.43
C LEU A 84 25.90 16.32 9.98
N ASP A 85 26.94 16.74 9.26
CA ASP A 85 26.83 17.12 7.85
C ASP A 85 26.28 15.98 6.99
N ARG A 86 26.81 14.77 7.17
CA ARG A 86 26.33 13.57 6.46
C ARG A 86 24.89 13.21 6.81
N VAL A 87 24.52 13.32 8.09
CA VAL A 87 23.15 13.06 8.55
C VAL A 87 22.19 14.11 7.97
N TRP A 88 22.61 15.37 7.93
CA TRP A 88 21.83 16.47 7.39
C TRP A 88 21.62 16.34 5.87
N GLU A 89 22.69 16.07 5.12
CA GLU A 89 22.62 15.82 3.68
C GLU A 89 21.71 14.63 3.36
N GLY A 90 21.87 13.53 4.10
CA GLY A 90 20.99 12.37 3.97
C GLY A 90 19.53 12.67 4.31
N ALA A 91 19.26 13.59 5.24
CA ALA A 91 17.91 14.05 5.54
C ALA A 91 17.32 14.91 4.41
N GLN A 92 18.10 15.81 3.82
CA GLN A 92 17.69 16.62 2.66
C GLN A 92 17.37 15.73 1.43
N GLN A 93 18.22 14.74 1.16
CA GLN A 93 17.98 13.74 0.12
C GLN A 93 16.72 12.91 0.42
N PHE A 94 16.51 12.52 1.67
CA PHE A 94 15.31 11.78 2.06
C PHE A 94 14.02 12.62 1.88
N ILE A 95 14.04 13.89 2.27
CA ILE A 95 12.89 14.80 2.17
C ILE A 95 12.57 15.13 0.71
N SER A 96 13.58 15.41 -0.11
CA SER A 96 13.38 15.64 -1.54
C SER A 96 12.77 14.43 -2.24
N ALA A 97 13.14 13.21 -1.81
CA ALA A 97 12.51 11.97 -2.27
C ALA A 97 11.11 11.70 -1.67
N HIS A 98 10.77 12.34 -0.53
CA HIS A 98 9.52 12.13 0.21
C HIS A 98 8.89 13.47 0.62
N PRO A 99 8.25 14.19 -0.32
CA PRO A 99 7.79 15.57 -0.13
C PRO A 99 6.68 15.71 0.93
N VAL A 100 5.99 14.62 1.26
CA VAL A 100 4.98 14.59 2.32
C VAL A 100 5.66 14.72 3.68
N ALA A 101 5.49 15.89 4.32
CA ALA A 101 6.17 16.26 5.56
C ALA A 101 5.38 15.93 6.83
N ASP A 102 4.06 15.97 6.76
CA ASP A 102 3.16 15.73 7.87
C ASP A 102 1.87 15.05 7.38
N ARG A 103 0.95 14.81 8.32
CA ARG A 103 -0.35 14.20 8.02
C ARG A 103 -1.20 15.07 7.08
N HIS A 104 -1.06 16.39 7.14
CA HIS A 104 -1.83 17.29 6.29
C HIS A 104 -1.37 17.21 4.83
N GLY A 105 -0.06 17.29 4.60
CA GLY A 105 0.55 17.06 3.29
C GLY A 105 0.27 15.67 2.73
N ALA A 106 0.13 14.65 3.59
CA ALA A 106 -0.27 13.31 3.15
C ALA A 106 -1.71 13.28 2.63
N ILE A 107 -2.61 14.02 3.27
CA ILE A 107 -4.01 14.16 2.84
C ILE A 107 -4.07 14.96 1.53
N GLU A 108 -3.38 16.10 1.44
CA GLU A 108 -3.31 16.90 0.21
C GLU A 108 -2.79 16.08 -0.98
N ASP A 109 -1.73 15.33 -0.76
CA ASP A 109 -1.12 14.43 -1.73
C ASP A 109 -2.12 13.37 -2.23
N LEU A 110 -2.87 12.74 -1.33
CA LEU A 110 -3.93 11.82 -1.69
C LEU A 110 -5.08 12.51 -2.45
N VAL A 111 -5.45 13.75 -2.08
CA VAL A 111 -6.48 14.51 -2.81
C VAL A 111 -6.03 14.81 -4.24
N ARG A 112 -4.77 15.23 -4.43
CA ARG A 112 -4.19 15.45 -5.77
C ARG A 112 -4.18 14.15 -6.59
N LEU A 113 -3.80 13.04 -5.97
CA LEU A 113 -3.83 11.73 -6.62
C LEU A 113 -5.25 11.34 -7.06
N ARG A 114 -6.27 11.58 -6.22
CA ARG A 114 -7.67 11.32 -6.57
C ARG A 114 -8.13 12.16 -7.76
N TYR A 115 -7.79 13.45 -7.79
CA TYR A 115 -8.13 14.33 -8.91
C TYR A 115 -7.52 13.78 -10.22
N ARG A 116 -6.24 13.41 -10.18
CA ARG A 116 -5.56 12.78 -11.32
C ARG A 116 -6.19 11.46 -11.75
N ILE A 117 -6.67 10.64 -10.81
CA ILE A 117 -7.40 9.41 -11.17
C ILE A 117 -8.68 9.74 -11.94
N GLY A 118 -9.40 10.80 -11.54
CA GLY A 118 -10.64 11.24 -12.18
C GLY A 118 -10.48 11.87 -13.57
N SER A 119 -9.34 12.52 -13.85
CA SER A 119 -9.07 13.17 -15.15
C SER A 119 -8.68 12.19 -16.27
N LEU A 120 -8.43 10.92 -15.95
CA LEU A 120 -7.92 9.94 -16.91
C LEU A 120 -9.02 9.20 -17.69
N SER A 121 -8.65 8.76 -18.89
CA SER A 121 -9.53 7.96 -19.74
C SER A 121 -9.61 6.49 -19.30
N TRP A 122 -10.71 6.15 -18.62
CA TRP A 122 -11.02 4.77 -18.19
C TRP A 122 -11.95 4.07 -19.19
N ARG A 123 -11.53 3.94 -20.45
CA ARG A 123 -12.36 3.37 -21.53
C ARG A 123 -12.49 1.83 -21.42
N GLY A 124 -13.72 1.32 -21.47
CA GLY A 124 -14.03 -0.11 -21.50
C GLY A 124 -14.30 -0.75 -20.13
N VAL A 125 -15.01 -1.88 -20.13
CA VAL A 125 -15.55 -2.53 -18.92
C VAL A 125 -14.45 -2.88 -17.91
N SER A 126 -13.34 -3.44 -18.38
CA SER A 126 -12.26 -3.86 -17.48
C SER A 126 -11.49 -2.68 -16.86
N ARG A 127 -11.50 -1.51 -17.53
CA ARG A 127 -10.96 -0.25 -17.00
C ARG A 127 -11.92 0.44 -16.04
N ASN A 128 -13.24 0.28 -16.18
CA ASN A 128 -14.20 0.70 -15.15
C ASN A 128 -13.97 -0.04 -13.83
N THR A 129 -13.73 -1.36 -13.89
CA THR A 129 -13.39 -2.12 -12.69
C THR A 129 -12.05 -1.71 -12.11
N ALA A 130 -11.05 -1.43 -12.96
CA ALA A 130 -9.75 -0.92 -12.51
C ALA A 130 -9.87 0.42 -11.77
N LEU A 131 -10.70 1.36 -12.27
CA LEU A 131 -11.01 2.61 -11.58
C LEU A 131 -11.62 2.36 -10.20
N ARG A 132 -12.66 1.51 -10.10
CA ARG A 132 -13.32 1.20 -8.81
C ARG A 132 -12.34 0.59 -7.82
N LEU A 133 -11.50 -0.34 -8.27
CA LEU A 133 -10.46 -0.94 -7.43
C LEU A 133 -9.42 0.09 -6.99
N LEU A 134 -8.97 0.96 -7.91
CA LEU A 134 -8.03 2.02 -7.57
C LEU A 134 -8.64 3.00 -6.54
N MET A 135 -9.94 3.29 -6.64
CA MET A 135 -10.64 4.08 -5.63
C MET A 135 -10.80 3.35 -4.28
N ALA A 136 -10.97 2.03 -4.28
CA ALA A 136 -10.96 1.22 -3.04
C ALA A 136 -9.59 1.30 -2.35
N HIS A 137 -8.51 1.19 -3.14
CA HIS A 137 -7.14 1.34 -2.68
C HIS A 137 -6.86 2.77 -2.17
N TRP A 138 -7.38 3.79 -2.86
CA TRP A 138 -7.29 5.18 -2.42
C TRP A 138 -7.99 5.42 -1.08
N GLU A 139 -9.19 4.87 -0.89
CA GLU A 139 -9.93 5.02 0.37
C GLU A 139 -9.20 4.31 1.54
N ALA A 140 -8.60 3.16 1.29
CA ALA A 140 -7.75 2.48 2.27
C ALA A 140 -6.50 3.32 2.64
N ALA A 141 -5.84 3.91 1.65
CA ALA A 141 -4.72 4.83 1.87
C ALA A 141 -5.12 6.08 2.67
N ARG A 142 -6.28 6.66 2.35
CA ARG A 142 -6.84 7.79 3.08
C ARG A 142 -7.09 7.45 4.55
N LYS A 143 -7.67 6.29 4.83
CA LYS A 143 -7.88 5.81 6.21
C LYS A 143 -6.57 5.54 6.94
N ALA A 144 -5.56 5.02 6.25
CA ALA A 144 -4.22 4.82 6.80
C ALA A 144 -3.43 6.13 7.01
N GLY A 145 -3.89 7.25 6.45
CA GLY A 145 -3.25 8.56 6.58
C GLY A 145 -2.04 8.76 5.65
N GLY A 146 -1.91 7.97 4.59
CA GLY A 146 -0.83 8.10 3.62
C GLY A 146 -0.86 7.04 2.52
N ARG A 147 0.06 7.14 1.55
CA ARG A 147 0.09 6.25 0.38
C ARG A 147 0.40 4.78 0.69
N THR A 148 0.90 4.45 1.87
CA THR A 148 1.17 3.07 2.31
C THR A 148 0.05 2.57 3.23
N TYR A 149 -0.53 1.42 2.93
CA TYR A 149 -1.72 0.90 3.63
C TYR A 149 -1.82 -0.62 3.49
N THR A 150 -2.65 -1.24 4.32
CA THR A 150 -2.98 -2.66 4.23
C THR A 150 -4.37 -2.83 3.62
N LEU A 151 -4.48 -3.74 2.65
CA LEU A 151 -5.76 -4.11 2.04
C LEU A 151 -5.64 -5.50 1.42
N SER A 152 -6.55 -6.41 1.74
CA SER A 152 -6.62 -7.70 1.05
C SER A 152 -7.30 -7.57 -0.32
N PHE A 153 -6.97 -8.46 -1.26
CA PHE A 153 -7.64 -8.53 -2.56
C PHE A 153 -9.17 -8.69 -2.44
N ARG A 154 -9.62 -9.38 -1.38
CA ARG A 154 -11.04 -9.64 -1.12
C ARG A 154 -11.75 -8.38 -0.62
N GLU A 155 -11.17 -7.68 0.36
CA GLU A 155 -11.72 -6.39 0.82
C GLU A 155 -11.75 -5.39 -0.32
N ALA A 156 -10.69 -5.32 -1.15
CA ALA A 156 -10.69 -4.49 -2.35
C ALA A 156 -11.83 -4.84 -3.31
N ALA A 157 -12.08 -6.14 -3.54
CA ALA A 157 -13.17 -6.61 -4.38
C ALA A 157 -14.56 -6.27 -3.81
N GLU A 158 -14.74 -6.38 -2.49
CA GLU A 158 -15.97 -6.05 -1.79
C GLU A 158 -16.29 -4.56 -1.91
N ILE A 159 -15.32 -3.71 -1.59
CA ILE A 159 -15.44 -2.25 -1.69
C ILE A 159 -15.71 -1.84 -3.14
N ALA A 160 -15.00 -2.43 -4.09
CA ALA A 160 -15.17 -2.14 -5.52
C ALA A 160 -16.41 -2.82 -6.13
N GLY A 161 -17.15 -3.63 -5.37
CA GLY A 161 -18.35 -4.33 -5.83
C GLY A 161 -18.13 -5.33 -6.98
N CYS A 162 -16.96 -5.97 -7.04
CA CYS A 162 -16.61 -6.96 -8.07
C CYS A 162 -16.26 -8.33 -7.46
N THR A 163 -15.97 -9.32 -8.33
CA THR A 163 -15.51 -10.64 -7.86
C THR A 163 -14.03 -10.61 -7.48
N LEU A 164 -13.61 -11.56 -6.63
CA LEU A 164 -12.20 -11.72 -6.25
C LEU A 164 -11.28 -11.97 -7.45
N GLY A 165 -11.69 -12.82 -8.40
CA GLY A 165 -10.92 -13.10 -9.60
C GLY A 165 -10.72 -11.86 -10.48
N THR A 166 -11.78 -11.06 -10.64
CA THR A 166 -11.70 -9.78 -11.36
C THR A 166 -10.78 -8.79 -10.66
N ALA A 167 -10.83 -8.72 -9.32
CA ALA A 167 -9.95 -7.86 -8.54
C ALA A 167 -8.48 -8.26 -8.69
N TYR A 168 -8.18 -9.55 -8.54
CA TYR A 168 -6.82 -10.06 -8.71
C TYR A 168 -6.25 -9.75 -10.10
N GLU A 169 -7.02 -10.05 -11.16
CA GLU A 169 -6.58 -9.78 -12.53
C GLU A 169 -6.38 -8.29 -12.80
N ALA A 170 -7.30 -7.43 -12.36
CA ALA A 170 -7.19 -5.99 -12.58
C ALA A 170 -6.02 -5.37 -11.81
N ILE A 171 -5.83 -5.74 -10.55
CA ILE A 171 -4.72 -5.26 -9.72
C ILE A 171 -3.37 -5.66 -10.31
N THR A 172 -3.22 -6.95 -10.67
CA THR A 172 -1.94 -7.48 -11.17
C THR A 172 -1.61 -7.05 -12.59
N LYS A 173 -2.60 -7.05 -13.51
CA LYS A 173 -2.35 -6.82 -14.94
C LYS A 173 -2.56 -5.38 -15.39
N ARG A 174 -3.30 -4.55 -14.65
CA ARG A 174 -3.77 -3.24 -15.15
C ARG A 174 -3.41 -2.06 -14.25
N LEU A 175 -3.13 -2.31 -12.97
CA LEU A 175 -2.83 -1.25 -12.01
C LEU A 175 -1.33 -1.18 -11.61
N GLY A 176 -0.43 -1.88 -12.29
CA GLY A 176 1.01 -1.91 -11.92
C GLY A 176 1.73 -0.55 -11.89
N GLY A 177 1.23 0.45 -12.63
CA GLY A 177 1.72 1.84 -12.55
C GLY A 177 1.10 2.68 -11.43
N TRP A 178 0.01 2.20 -10.84
CA TRP A 178 -0.82 2.90 -9.86
C TRP A 178 -0.67 2.37 -8.44
N ILE A 179 -0.41 1.08 -8.29
CA ILE A 179 -0.21 0.42 -7.01
C ILE A 179 0.98 -0.50 -7.09
N ARG A 180 1.73 -0.56 -5.99
CA ARG A 180 2.85 -1.47 -5.81
C ARG A 180 2.65 -2.29 -4.54
N GLN A 181 2.79 -3.60 -4.66
CA GLN A 181 2.86 -4.47 -3.50
C GLN A 181 4.20 -4.24 -2.79
N VAL A 182 4.14 -3.89 -1.51
CA VAL A 182 5.34 -3.68 -0.67
C VAL A 182 5.63 -4.93 0.14
N LYS A 183 4.59 -5.55 0.72
CA LYS A 183 4.70 -6.77 1.50
C LYS A 183 3.49 -7.65 1.24
N THR A 184 3.72 -8.92 0.93
CA THR A 184 2.66 -9.92 0.77
C THR A 184 1.93 -10.11 2.10
N GLY A 185 0.60 -10.16 2.05
CA GLY A 185 -0.22 -10.44 3.23
C GLY A 185 -0.01 -11.85 3.75
N THR A 186 -0.30 -12.05 5.04
CA THR A 186 -0.34 -13.35 5.71
C THR A 186 -1.78 -13.70 6.04
N ASP A 187 -2.01 -14.85 6.67
CA ASP A 187 -3.35 -15.27 7.12
C ASP A 187 -3.96 -14.29 8.15
N GLU A 188 -3.10 -13.54 8.85
CA GLU A 188 -3.44 -12.58 9.91
C GLU A 188 -3.41 -11.12 9.45
N HIS A 189 -2.70 -10.81 8.36
CA HIS A 189 -2.49 -9.43 7.91
C HIS A 189 -2.77 -9.26 6.41
N GLY A 190 -3.51 -8.20 6.07
CA GLY A 190 -3.73 -7.80 4.69
C GLY A 190 -2.42 -7.51 3.95
N THR A 191 -2.46 -7.58 2.62
CA THR A 191 -1.30 -7.22 1.79
C THR A 191 -0.99 -5.74 1.97
N THR A 192 0.29 -5.40 2.17
CA THR A 192 0.73 -4.01 2.26
C THR A 192 0.99 -3.47 0.87
N TRP A 193 0.31 -2.39 0.53
CA TRP A 193 0.37 -1.70 -0.75
C TRP A 193 0.92 -0.30 -0.58
N ARG A 194 1.45 0.24 -1.69
CA ARG A 194 1.77 1.65 -1.85
C ARG A 194 1.09 2.18 -3.11
N LEU A 195 0.36 3.30 -2.98
CA LEU A 195 -0.14 4.07 -4.12
C LEU A 195 1.01 4.81 -4.80
N LEU A 196 0.98 4.80 -6.13
CA LEU A 196 1.90 5.48 -7.02
C LEU A 196 1.14 6.56 -7.80
N ASP A 197 1.89 7.40 -8.50
CA ASP A 197 1.33 8.49 -9.32
C ASP A 197 0.70 8.03 -10.64
N GLY A 198 0.72 6.72 -10.94
CA GLY A 198 0.26 6.21 -12.22
C GLY A 198 1.38 6.13 -13.27
N PRO A 199 1.09 5.53 -14.44
CA PRO A 199 2.05 5.46 -15.54
C PRO A 199 2.38 6.86 -16.08
N LYS A 200 3.64 7.06 -16.47
CA LYS A 200 4.08 8.27 -17.17
C LYS A 200 3.38 8.32 -18.54
N GLY A 201 2.80 9.46 -18.91
CA GLY A 201 2.10 9.65 -20.19
C GLY A 201 0.66 9.13 -20.22
N ALA A 202 0.02 8.95 -19.06
CA ALA A 202 -1.41 8.65 -19.01
C ALA A 202 -2.21 9.78 -19.67
N VAL A 203 -3.13 9.43 -20.59
CA VAL A 203 -3.91 10.41 -21.35
C VAL A 203 -5.05 10.94 -20.47
N GLU A 204 -4.96 12.23 -20.16
CA GLU A 204 -6.04 13.01 -19.56
C GLU A 204 -7.07 13.31 -20.64
N ALA A 205 -8.20 12.60 -20.59
CA ALA A 205 -9.29 12.72 -21.56
C ALA A 205 -10.63 12.28 -20.94
N GLY A 206 -10.70 12.21 -19.60
CA GLY A 206 -11.92 11.98 -18.85
C GLY A 206 -12.18 13.17 -17.92
N GLY A 207 -13.42 13.27 -17.43
CA GLY A 207 -13.86 14.32 -16.52
C GLY A 207 -14.89 13.77 -15.56
N ILE A 208 -14.47 12.93 -14.61
CA ILE A 208 -15.36 12.37 -13.59
C ILE A 208 -14.86 12.66 -12.18
N ASP A 209 -15.79 12.94 -11.27
CA ASP A 209 -15.48 13.06 -9.84
C ASP A 209 -15.17 11.68 -9.25
N ALA A 210 -13.89 11.35 -9.16
CA ALA A 210 -13.43 10.13 -8.53
C ALA A 210 -13.87 10.00 -7.05
N ALA A 211 -14.14 11.10 -6.35
CA ALA A 211 -14.70 11.07 -5.00
C ALA A 211 -16.13 10.51 -4.98
N VAL A 212 -16.97 10.94 -5.92
CA VAL A 212 -18.32 10.41 -6.10
C VAL A 212 -18.27 8.92 -6.42
N VAL A 213 -17.36 8.52 -7.32
CA VAL A 213 -17.15 7.10 -7.64
C VAL A 213 -16.81 6.30 -6.38
N GLY A 214 -15.84 6.76 -5.59
CA GLY A 214 -15.42 6.08 -4.37
C GLY A 214 -16.53 5.95 -3.32
N ARG A 215 -17.39 6.97 -3.17
CA ARG A 215 -18.53 6.97 -2.24
C ARG A 215 -19.64 6.02 -2.66
N LEU A 216 -19.99 6.03 -3.95
CA LEU A 216 -21.20 5.35 -4.43
C LEU A 216 -20.93 3.92 -4.93
N MET A 217 -19.70 3.57 -5.32
CA MET A 217 -19.40 2.26 -5.93
C MET A 217 -19.69 1.05 -5.04
N GLY A 218 -19.80 1.24 -3.72
CA GLY A 218 -20.12 0.19 -2.76
C GLY A 218 -21.62 -0.02 -2.53
N LEU A 219 -22.47 0.91 -3.00
CA LEU A 219 -23.92 0.85 -2.78
C LEU A 219 -24.56 -0.22 -3.67
N ASP A 220 -25.63 -0.84 -3.16
CA ASP A 220 -26.37 -1.88 -3.87
C ASP A 220 -26.99 -1.39 -5.18
N ALA A 221 -27.38 -0.11 -5.24
CA ALA A 221 -27.88 0.54 -6.45
C ALA A 221 -26.92 0.42 -7.64
N PHE A 222 -25.60 0.35 -7.38
CA PHE A 222 -24.56 0.24 -8.42
C PHE A 222 -23.99 -1.18 -8.55
N ALA A 223 -24.65 -2.17 -7.95
CA ALA A 223 -24.31 -3.58 -8.10
C ALA A 223 -24.67 -4.12 -9.50
N HIS A 224 -24.28 -5.37 -9.75
CA HIS A 224 -24.68 -6.07 -10.98
C HIS A 224 -26.20 -6.21 -11.03
N ARG A 225 -26.82 -5.85 -12.16
CA ARG A 225 -28.27 -5.68 -12.38
C ARG A 225 -28.92 -4.43 -11.75
N GLY A 226 -28.15 -3.57 -11.09
CA GLY A 226 -28.59 -2.24 -10.68
C GLY A 226 -28.35 -1.19 -11.78
N LEU A 227 -28.19 0.08 -11.38
CA LEU A 227 -27.80 1.20 -12.24
C LEU A 227 -26.44 0.95 -12.93
N GLY A 228 -25.54 0.28 -12.22
CA GLY A 228 -24.25 -0.18 -12.72
C GLY A 228 -23.19 0.91 -12.91
N SER A 229 -22.00 0.49 -13.36
CA SER A 229 -20.79 1.35 -13.38
C SER A 229 -20.86 2.54 -14.35
N SER A 230 -21.65 2.44 -15.43
CA SER A 230 -21.78 3.51 -16.40
C SER A 230 -22.65 4.65 -15.85
N SER A 231 -23.77 4.31 -15.20
CA SER A 231 -24.60 5.29 -14.49
C SER A 231 -23.82 5.99 -13.37
N LEU A 232 -22.98 5.25 -12.64
CA LEU A 232 -22.08 5.83 -11.64
C LEU A 232 -21.15 6.91 -12.24
N LYS A 233 -20.59 6.65 -13.42
CA LYS A 233 -19.72 7.62 -14.11
C LYS A 233 -20.47 8.86 -14.58
N ILE A 234 -21.70 8.70 -15.05
CA ILE A 234 -22.54 9.84 -15.48
C ILE A 234 -22.83 10.75 -14.29
N ILE A 235 -23.25 10.19 -13.15
CA ILE A 235 -23.45 10.96 -11.91
C ILE A 235 -22.15 11.66 -11.50
N ALA A 236 -21.01 10.96 -11.60
CA ALA A 236 -19.70 11.54 -11.25
C ALA A 236 -19.26 12.65 -12.22
N ALA A 237 -19.61 12.58 -13.51
CA ALA A 237 -19.35 13.64 -14.49
C ALA A 237 -20.21 14.87 -14.18
N LEU A 238 -21.51 14.67 -14.02
CA LEU A 238 -22.46 15.76 -13.74
C LEU A 238 -22.24 16.42 -12.37
N ASN A 239 -21.62 15.72 -11.43
CA ASN A 239 -21.20 16.33 -10.16
C ASN A 239 -20.01 17.31 -10.32
N LEU A 240 -19.15 17.11 -11.33
CA LEU A 240 -18.08 18.07 -11.63
C LEU A 240 -18.62 19.25 -12.44
N GLU A 241 -19.41 18.94 -13.45
CA GLU A 241 -19.94 19.91 -14.40
C GLU A 241 -21.34 19.49 -14.79
N ASP A 242 -22.31 20.30 -14.42
CA ASP A 242 -23.72 20.03 -14.60
C ASP A 242 -24.24 20.70 -15.88
N GLY A 243 -25.32 20.20 -16.46
CA GLY A 243 -25.85 20.74 -17.72
C GLY A 243 -25.06 20.32 -18.95
N GLN A 244 -24.53 19.10 -18.94
CA GLN A 244 -23.78 18.52 -20.05
C GLN A 244 -24.73 17.89 -21.07
N ASP A 245 -24.41 18.02 -22.36
CA ASP A 245 -25.15 17.31 -23.41
C ASP A 245 -24.73 15.82 -23.47
N LEU A 246 -25.37 15.05 -24.36
CA LEU A 246 -25.08 13.62 -24.49
C LEU A 246 -23.67 13.32 -25.05
N LEU A 247 -23.13 14.20 -25.90
CA LEU A 247 -21.79 14.07 -26.46
C LEU A 247 -20.74 14.34 -25.39
N ASP A 248 -20.89 15.44 -24.66
CA ASP A 248 -20.03 15.84 -23.55
C ASP A 248 -19.99 14.74 -22.48
N LEU A 249 -21.15 14.18 -22.13
CA LEU A 249 -21.24 13.07 -21.19
C LEU A 249 -20.52 11.81 -21.70
N ALA A 250 -20.67 11.48 -22.98
CA ALA A 250 -20.01 10.32 -23.56
C ALA A 250 -18.48 10.47 -23.53
N ASP A 251 -17.98 11.66 -23.82
CA ASP A 251 -16.55 11.99 -23.81
C ASP A 251 -16.00 12.01 -22.37
N ALA A 252 -16.63 12.77 -21.47
CA ALA A 252 -16.22 12.89 -20.07
C ALA A 252 -16.15 11.53 -19.35
N THR A 253 -17.08 10.63 -19.63
CA THR A 253 -17.14 9.30 -19.01
C THR A 253 -16.39 8.21 -19.80
N CYS A 254 -15.86 8.58 -20.98
CA CYS A 254 -15.17 7.72 -21.94
C CYS A 254 -16.00 6.49 -22.38
N MET A 255 -17.28 6.70 -22.67
CA MET A 255 -18.18 5.64 -23.15
C MET A 255 -18.73 5.92 -24.55
N SER A 256 -19.34 4.92 -25.18
CA SER A 256 -20.01 5.15 -26.46
C SER A 256 -21.28 5.99 -26.25
N ARG A 257 -21.65 6.83 -27.23
CA ARG A 257 -22.91 7.60 -27.20
C ARG A 257 -24.12 6.75 -26.90
N ALA A 258 -24.19 5.55 -27.49
CA ALA A 258 -25.30 4.61 -27.26
C ALA A 258 -25.34 4.10 -25.81
N THR A 259 -24.17 3.87 -25.18
CA THR A 259 -24.09 3.50 -23.77
C THR A 259 -24.49 4.68 -22.88
N ALA A 260 -23.98 5.88 -23.15
CA ALA A 260 -24.34 7.09 -22.40
C ALA A 260 -25.85 7.30 -22.44
N TYR A 261 -26.46 7.24 -23.62
CA TYR A 261 -27.89 7.44 -23.79
C TYR A 261 -28.73 6.46 -22.96
N ARG A 262 -28.41 5.16 -23.03
CA ARG A 262 -29.13 4.14 -22.25
C ARG A 262 -29.07 4.40 -20.75
N HIS A 263 -27.90 4.78 -20.24
CA HIS A 263 -27.72 5.01 -18.81
C HIS A 263 -28.27 6.35 -18.34
N VAL A 264 -28.26 7.38 -19.19
CA VAL A 264 -28.97 8.64 -18.94
C VAL A 264 -30.47 8.38 -18.82
N LYS A 265 -31.07 7.66 -19.78
CA LYS A 265 -32.50 7.31 -19.73
C LYS A 265 -32.86 6.42 -18.54
N LEU A 266 -31.97 5.49 -18.18
CA LEU A 266 -32.15 4.71 -16.96
C LEU A 266 -32.18 5.61 -15.72
N LEU A 267 -31.23 6.53 -15.58
CA LEU A 267 -31.14 7.43 -14.43
C LEU A 267 -32.28 8.45 -14.37
N GLU A 268 -32.74 8.96 -15.52
CA GLU A 268 -33.94 9.78 -15.66
C GLU A 268 -35.18 9.00 -15.19
N GLY A 269 -35.32 7.73 -15.59
CA GLY A 269 -36.44 6.88 -15.16
C GLY A 269 -36.52 6.64 -13.65
N PHE A 270 -35.38 6.70 -12.95
CA PHE A 270 -35.32 6.65 -11.47
C PHE A 270 -35.31 8.04 -10.81
N GLY A 271 -35.47 9.12 -11.59
CA GLY A 271 -35.53 10.49 -11.07
C GLY A 271 -34.20 11.03 -10.54
N PHE A 272 -33.06 10.49 -10.96
CA PHE A 272 -31.73 11.01 -10.61
C PHE A 272 -31.21 12.08 -11.56
N LEU A 273 -31.77 12.14 -12.77
CA LEU A 273 -31.43 13.14 -13.78
C LEU A 273 -32.67 13.85 -14.28
N GLU A 274 -32.50 15.12 -14.65
CA GLU A 274 -33.51 15.94 -15.31
C GLU A 274 -32.95 16.43 -16.65
N GLY A 275 -33.72 16.27 -17.73
CA GLY A 275 -33.36 16.74 -19.06
C GLY A 275 -34.00 18.09 -19.36
N LEU A 276 -33.19 19.11 -19.69
CA LEU A 276 -33.65 20.44 -20.05
C LEU A 276 -32.89 20.91 -21.29
N ASP A 277 -33.62 21.29 -22.34
CA ASP A 277 -33.07 21.84 -23.59
C ASP A 277 -31.94 21.01 -24.24
N GLY A 278 -32.00 19.68 -24.11
CA GLY A 278 -31.01 18.76 -24.66
C GLY A 278 -29.77 18.54 -23.78
N ALA A 279 -29.66 19.25 -22.66
CA ALA A 279 -28.68 19.04 -21.61
C ALA A 279 -29.27 18.23 -20.44
N TRP A 280 -28.39 17.60 -19.66
CA TRP A 280 -28.75 16.80 -18.50
C TRP A 280 -28.19 17.38 -17.22
N TYR A 281 -29.02 17.37 -16.19
CA TYR A 281 -28.71 17.92 -14.88
C TYR A 281 -28.92 16.87 -13.79
N LEU A 282 -28.14 16.94 -12.71
CA LEU A 282 -28.46 16.22 -11.48
C LEU A 282 -29.77 16.75 -10.90
N SER A 283 -30.74 15.86 -10.71
CA SER A 283 -31.99 16.20 -10.04
C SER A 283 -31.76 16.59 -8.59
N GLN A 284 -32.76 17.24 -7.96
CA GLN A 284 -32.68 17.54 -6.54
C GLN A 284 -32.50 16.27 -5.69
N ARG A 285 -33.15 15.16 -6.09
CA ARG A 285 -33.01 13.83 -5.47
C ARG A 285 -31.57 13.33 -5.51
N ALA A 286 -30.88 13.48 -6.65
CA ALA A 286 -29.48 13.07 -6.76
C ALA A 286 -28.56 13.95 -5.91
N ARG A 287 -28.80 15.26 -5.86
CA ARG A 287 -27.97 16.18 -5.06
C ARG A 287 -28.10 15.93 -3.56
N THR A 288 -29.31 15.72 -3.06
CA THR A 288 -29.54 15.37 -1.65
C THR A 288 -28.84 14.05 -1.30
N ALA A 289 -28.94 13.06 -2.20
CA ALA A 289 -28.25 11.79 -2.04
C ALA A 289 -26.72 11.96 -1.96
N LEU A 290 -26.15 12.77 -2.84
CA LEU A 290 -24.71 13.07 -2.87
C LEU A 290 -24.23 13.89 -1.67
N ALA A 291 -25.10 14.72 -1.08
CA ALA A 291 -24.82 15.49 0.13
C ALA A 291 -24.79 14.64 1.42
N GLY A 292 -25.09 13.35 1.33
CA GLY A 292 -24.97 12.39 2.43
C GLY A 292 -26.29 11.72 2.84
N GLN A 293 -27.41 11.99 2.16
CA GLN A 293 -28.67 11.28 2.38
C GLN A 293 -28.74 10.04 1.48
N VAL A 294 -27.94 9.02 1.82
CA VAL A 294 -27.74 7.79 1.01
C VAL A 294 -29.05 7.02 0.74
N THR A 295 -30.11 7.29 1.50
CA THR A 295 -31.42 6.64 1.44
C THR A 295 -32.04 6.62 0.03
N GLU A 296 -31.77 7.61 -0.80
CA GLU A 296 -32.33 7.67 -2.16
C GLU A 296 -31.75 6.59 -3.09
N PHE A 297 -30.46 6.28 -2.96
CA PHE A 297 -29.85 5.17 -3.71
C PHE A 297 -30.30 3.82 -3.15
N ASP A 298 -30.53 3.71 -1.84
CA ASP A 298 -31.04 2.48 -1.24
C ASP A 298 -32.46 2.15 -1.74
N GLN A 299 -33.34 3.16 -1.88
CA GLN A 299 -34.66 3.00 -2.50
C GLN A 299 -34.56 2.52 -3.95
N ALA A 300 -33.68 3.14 -4.76
CA ALA A 300 -33.45 2.67 -6.12
C ALA A 300 -32.94 1.21 -6.15
N ALA A 301 -32.11 0.82 -5.17
CA ALA A 301 -31.66 -0.56 -5.06
C ALA A 301 -32.81 -1.53 -4.74
N GLU A 302 -33.76 -1.14 -3.90
CA GLU A 302 -34.98 -1.88 -3.57
C GLU A 302 -35.89 -2.02 -4.80
N GLU A 303 -36.19 -0.91 -5.49
CA GLU A 303 -36.99 -0.90 -6.72
C GLU A 303 -36.39 -1.80 -7.82
N MET A 304 -35.05 -1.84 -7.92
CA MET A 304 -34.35 -2.73 -8.86
C MET A 304 -34.18 -4.17 -8.35
N GLY A 305 -34.59 -4.49 -7.12
CA GLY A 305 -34.42 -5.81 -6.51
C GLY A 305 -32.95 -6.18 -6.22
N THR A 306 -32.08 -5.19 -6.14
CA THR A 306 -30.63 -5.35 -5.91
C THR A 306 -30.22 -5.16 -4.46
N GLN A 307 -31.13 -4.76 -3.60
CA GLN A 307 -30.91 -4.64 -2.16
C GLN A 307 -30.36 -5.94 -1.56
N GLY A 308 -29.35 -5.81 -0.71
CA GLY A 308 -28.64 -6.89 -0.05
C GLY A 308 -27.59 -7.58 -0.92
N THR A 309 -27.32 -7.11 -2.14
CA THR A 309 -26.32 -7.75 -3.02
C THR A 309 -24.90 -7.64 -2.47
N ALA A 310 -24.55 -6.49 -1.87
CA ALA A 310 -23.28 -6.29 -1.19
C ALA A 310 -23.14 -7.24 0.01
N GLN A 311 -24.19 -7.36 0.83
CA GLN A 311 -24.19 -8.26 1.98
C GLN A 311 -24.07 -9.73 1.56
N ARG A 312 -24.84 -10.18 0.55
CA ARG A 312 -24.72 -11.53 -0.02
C ARG A 312 -23.31 -11.79 -0.55
N ARG A 313 -22.64 -10.79 -1.13
CA ARG A 313 -21.26 -10.92 -1.62
C ARG A 313 -20.28 -11.08 -0.45
N VAL A 314 -20.43 -10.28 0.61
CA VAL A 314 -19.64 -10.41 1.83
C VAL A 314 -19.83 -11.79 2.46
N ASP A 315 -21.07 -12.27 2.55
CA ASP A 315 -21.36 -13.58 3.14
C ASP A 315 -20.83 -14.72 2.28
N MET A 316 -20.98 -14.64 0.95
CA MET A 316 -20.34 -15.56 0.02
C MET A 316 -18.83 -15.57 0.19
N HIS A 317 -18.19 -14.42 0.32
CA HIS A 317 -16.75 -14.31 0.54
C HIS A 317 -16.30 -14.85 1.90
N LYS A 318 -17.10 -14.68 2.96
CA LYS A 318 -16.88 -15.32 4.28
C LYS A 318 -16.93 -16.84 4.15
N VAL A 319 -17.94 -17.39 3.48
CA VAL A 319 -18.06 -18.84 3.22
C VAL A 319 -16.88 -19.35 2.40
N GLN A 320 -16.46 -18.61 1.37
CA GLN A 320 -15.26 -18.93 0.59
C GLN A 320 -13.98 -18.90 1.45
N ARG A 321 -13.87 -17.98 2.42
CA ARG A 321 -12.72 -17.92 3.33
C ARG A 321 -12.67 -19.14 4.24
N VAL A 322 -13.79 -19.52 4.83
CA VAL A 322 -13.89 -20.74 5.64
C VAL A 322 -13.52 -21.95 4.80
N THR A 323 -14.05 -22.05 3.58
CA THR A 323 -13.75 -23.15 2.65
C THR A 323 -12.27 -23.20 2.27
N TRP A 324 -11.66 -22.04 1.98
CA TRP A 324 -10.25 -21.94 1.65
C TRP A 324 -9.38 -22.41 2.82
N LEU A 325 -9.63 -21.91 4.04
CA LEU A 325 -8.86 -22.25 5.24
C LEU A 325 -8.99 -23.73 5.61
N THR A 326 -10.20 -24.27 5.52
CA THR A 326 -10.50 -25.63 5.99
C THR A 326 -10.22 -26.71 4.96
N LYS A 327 -10.34 -26.41 3.65
CA LYS A 327 -10.25 -27.44 2.60
C LYS A 327 -9.13 -27.21 1.61
N VAL A 328 -8.87 -25.97 1.19
CA VAL A 328 -7.90 -25.68 0.13
C VAL A 328 -6.48 -25.58 0.68
N LEU A 329 -6.30 -24.88 1.80
CA LEU A 329 -4.99 -24.69 2.41
C LEU A 329 -4.37 -26.03 2.86
N PRO A 330 -5.09 -26.95 3.55
CA PRO A 330 -4.55 -28.27 3.87
C PRO A 330 -4.16 -29.07 2.62
N ARG A 331 -5.03 -29.10 1.60
CA ARG A 331 -4.73 -29.77 0.33
C ARG A 331 -3.56 -29.17 -0.43
N LEU A 332 -3.32 -27.85 -0.32
CA LEU A 332 -2.13 -27.22 -0.89
C LEU A 332 -0.87 -27.58 -0.10
N ARG A 333 -0.97 -27.71 1.22
CA ARG A 333 0.13 -28.22 2.06
C ARG A 333 0.43 -29.69 1.73
N GLU A 334 -0.60 -30.52 1.58
CA GLU A 334 -0.50 -31.93 1.16
C GLU A 334 0.03 -32.06 -0.28
N ARG A 335 -0.41 -31.23 -1.24
CA ARG A 335 0.15 -31.25 -2.61
C ARG A 335 1.58 -30.75 -2.68
N ARG A 336 2.01 -29.94 -1.71
CA ARG A 336 3.39 -29.50 -1.58
C ARG A 336 4.29 -30.56 -0.93
N MET A 337 3.74 -31.66 -0.38
CA MET A 337 4.50 -32.83 0.09
C MET A 337 3.66 -34.11 -0.02
N PRO A 338 3.98 -34.99 -1.01
CA PRO A 338 4.79 -36.16 -0.66
C PRO A 338 5.88 -36.59 -1.68
N ASP A 339 6.10 -35.87 -2.79
CA ASP A 339 7.09 -36.26 -3.82
C ASP A 339 8.28 -35.30 -3.96
N VAL A 340 8.34 -34.23 -3.17
CA VAL A 340 9.61 -33.53 -3.00
C VAL A 340 10.39 -34.34 -1.97
N GLN A 341 11.23 -35.26 -2.46
CA GLN A 341 12.25 -35.86 -1.61
C GLN A 341 13.01 -34.71 -0.95
N PRO A 342 13.11 -34.66 0.39
CA PRO A 342 14.04 -33.74 1.01
C PRO A 342 15.40 -34.02 0.36
N VAL A 343 16.01 -32.99 -0.23
CA VAL A 343 17.39 -33.09 -0.70
C VAL A 343 18.18 -33.58 0.51
N ARG A 344 18.67 -34.82 0.43
CA ARG A 344 19.60 -35.36 1.40
C ARG A 344 20.77 -34.37 1.46
N GLY A 345 21.18 -33.94 2.65
CA GLY A 345 22.24 -32.94 2.87
C GLY A 345 23.64 -33.36 2.39
N ASP A 346 23.70 -34.44 1.61
CA ASP A 346 24.86 -35.18 1.15
C ASP A 346 24.98 -35.21 -0.39
N GLU A 347 24.08 -34.57 -1.14
CA GLU A 347 24.21 -34.44 -2.61
C GLU A 347 24.07 -32.98 -3.05
N VAL A 348 25.15 -32.23 -2.91
CA VAL A 348 25.33 -30.95 -3.60
C VAL A 348 26.03 -31.26 -4.92
N PRO A 349 25.40 -31.01 -6.07
CA PRO A 349 26.07 -31.13 -7.36
C PRO A 349 27.37 -30.31 -7.34
N ALA A 350 28.50 -30.92 -7.70
CA ALA A 350 29.84 -30.33 -7.56
C ALA A 350 29.99 -29.00 -8.32
N ASP A 351 29.14 -28.76 -9.32
CA ASP A 351 29.01 -27.53 -10.09
C ASP A 351 28.44 -26.35 -9.28
N LEU A 352 27.79 -26.60 -8.14
CA LEU A 352 27.26 -25.59 -7.22
C LEU A 352 28.24 -25.20 -6.10
N VAL A 353 29.40 -25.86 -6.02
CA VAL A 353 30.41 -25.62 -4.97
C VAL A 353 31.66 -25.02 -5.58
N ARG A 354 32.09 -23.86 -5.07
CA ARG A 354 33.40 -23.26 -5.39
C ARG A 354 34.22 -23.09 -4.12
N GLY A 355 35.15 -24.03 -3.89
CA GLY A 355 35.91 -24.08 -2.64
C GLY A 355 35.00 -24.52 -1.48
N SER A 356 34.91 -23.70 -0.42
CA SER A 356 34.03 -23.94 0.73
C SER A 356 32.70 -23.17 0.65
N MET A 357 32.39 -22.57 -0.50
CA MET A 357 31.23 -21.71 -0.70
C MET A 357 30.25 -22.34 -1.69
N VAL A 358 28.96 -22.14 -1.41
CA VAL A 358 27.86 -22.57 -2.29
C VAL A 358 27.51 -21.40 -3.20
N VAL A 359 27.40 -21.66 -4.49
CA VAL A 359 27.16 -20.64 -5.52
C VAL A 359 25.86 -20.96 -6.26
N ASP A 360 25.02 -19.96 -6.45
CA ASP A 360 23.83 -20.07 -7.27
C ASP A 360 24.25 -20.33 -8.74
N PRO A 361 23.76 -21.41 -9.38
CA PRO A 361 24.19 -21.78 -10.73
C PRO A 361 23.67 -20.84 -11.83
N VAL A 362 22.60 -20.09 -11.55
CA VAL A 362 21.94 -19.21 -12.50
C VAL A 362 22.54 -17.80 -12.43
N THR A 363 22.84 -17.32 -11.22
CA THR A 363 23.37 -15.95 -11.03
C THR A 363 24.89 -15.91 -10.85
N GLY A 364 25.51 -17.01 -10.43
CA GLY A 364 26.93 -17.06 -10.07
C GLY A 364 27.26 -16.40 -8.73
N GLU A 365 26.24 -15.99 -7.95
CA GLU A 365 26.42 -15.33 -6.66
C GLU A 365 26.60 -16.35 -5.54
N VAL A 366 27.44 -16.00 -4.56
CA VAL A 366 27.67 -16.82 -3.36
C VAL A 366 26.45 -16.75 -2.47
N LEU A 367 25.92 -17.91 -2.09
CA LEU A 367 24.79 -18.04 -1.18
C LEU A 367 25.34 -18.12 0.26
N GLU A 368 25.39 -16.98 0.93
CA GLU A 368 26.01 -16.82 2.27
C GLU A 368 25.28 -17.58 3.38
N ASP A 369 24.02 -17.97 3.16
CA ASP A 369 23.20 -18.72 4.14
C ASP A 369 23.61 -20.21 4.26
N PHE A 370 24.60 -20.62 3.49
CA PHE A 370 25.03 -22.00 3.36
C PHE A 370 26.56 -22.13 3.50
N ALA A 371 27.00 -23.05 4.36
CA ALA A 371 28.41 -23.39 4.52
C ALA A 371 28.67 -24.87 4.17
N VAL A 372 29.84 -25.18 3.62
CA VAL A 372 30.25 -26.56 3.36
C VAL A 372 31.15 -27.02 4.52
N ALA A 373 30.70 -28.05 5.25
CA ALA A 373 31.47 -28.69 6.30
C ALA A 373 32.72 -29.39 5.74
N SER A 374 33.69 -29.69 6.62
CA SER A 374 34.95 -30.35 6.22
C SER A 374 34.77 -31.76 5.64
N ASP A 375 33.62 -32.40 5.90
CA ASP A 375 33.24 -33.70 5.33
C ASP A 375 32.45 -33.57 4.01
N GLY A 376 32.28 -32.35 3.49
CA GLY A 376 31.60 -32.06 2.21
C GLY A 376 30.10 -31.85 2.31
N ARG A 377 29.51 -31.92 3.52
CA ARG A 377 28.07 -31.70 3.73
C ARG A 377 27.71 -30.22 3.80
N LEU A 378 26.50 -29.90 3.39
CA LEU A 378 26.02 -28.53 3.32
C LEU A 378 25.21 -28.21 4.58
N ILE A 379 25.65 -27.22 5.34
CA ILE A 379 25.02 -26.76 6.59
C ILE A 379 24.34 -25.43 6.30
N VAL A 380 23.05 -25.34 6.61
CA VAL A 380 22.33 -24.06 6.65
C VAL A 380 22.78 -23.34 7.91
N VAL A 381 23.41 -22.17 7.74
CA VAL A 381 23.89 -21.38 8.88
C VAL A 381 22.72 -20.53 9.37
N GLU A 382 21.94 -21.07 10.30
CA GLU A 382 20.95 -20.26 11.02
C GLU A 382 21.69 -19.27 11.95
N PRO A 383 21.37 -17.96 11.92
CA PRO A 383 22.18 -16.93 12.55
C PRO A 383 22.20 -16.94 14.10
N GLU A 384 21.53 -17.89 14.75
CA GLU A 384 21.43 -17.96 16.22
C GLU A 384 21.93 -19.28 16.85
N LEU A 385 22.52 -20.19 16.06
CA LEU A 385 23.12 -21.43 16.60
C LEU A 385 24.64 -21.38 16.45
N ASP A 386 25.33 -21.58 17.57
CA ASP A 386 26.78 -21.79 17.60
C ASP A 386 27.13 -23.05 16.78
N TYR A 387 28.22 -22.98 16.01
CA TYR A 387 28.72 -24.05 15.15
C TYR A 387 28.90 -25.35 15.95
N ASP A 388 29.38 -25.26 17.19
CA ASP A 388 29.57 -26.41 18.06
C ASP A 388 28.24 -27.10 18.44
N GLU A 389 27.13 -26.34 18.52
CA GLU A 389 25.80 -26.89 18.81
C GLU A 389 25.17 -27.55 17.57
N LEU A 390 25.47 -27.05 16.37
CA LEU A 390 25.10 -27.69 15.10
C LEU A 390 25.84 -29.03 14.91
N VAL A 391 27.14 -29.07 15.20
CA VAL A 391 27.94 -30.30 15.15
C VAL A 391 27.45 -31.32 16.18
N HIS A 392 27.08 -30.88 17.39
CA HIS A 392 26.54 -31.77 18.42
C HIS A 392 25.21 -32.41 18.02
N ARG A 393 24.30 -31.63 17.39
CA ARG A 393 23.02 -32.15 16.88
C ARG A 393 23.19 -33.09 15.69
N ALA A 394 24.13 -32.80 14.80
CA ALA A 394 24.48 -33.70 13.70
C ALA A 394 25.05 -35.04 14.21
N ALA A 395 25.91 -35.01 15.23
CA ALA A 395 26.45 -36.21 15.86
C ALA A 395 25.37 -37.06 16.55
N LEU A 396 24.37 -36.44 17.17
CA LEU A 396 23.22 -37.14 17.77
C LEU A 396 22.30 -37.78 16.73
N ALA A 397 22.15 -37.17 15.56
CA ALA A 397 21.33 -37.70 14.46
C ALA A 397 21.98 -38.89 13.73
N CYS A 398 23.30 -39.08 13.83
CA CYS A 398 24.00 -40.25 13.27
C CYS A 398 24.09 -41.44 14.23
N ALA A 399 23.65 -41.29 15.48
CA ALA A 399 23.64 -42.36 16.50
C ALA A 399 22.29 -43.09 16.60
N SER A 400 21.34 -42.78 15.72
CA SER A 400 20.08 -43.50 15.46
C SER A 400 20.06 -44.00 14.02
#